data_AF-A0AA42X6U1-F1
#
_entry.id   AF-A0AA42X6U1-F1
#
_cell.length_a   1.000
_cell.length_b   1.000
_cell.length_c   1.000
_cell.angle_alpha   90.00
_cell.angle_beta   90.00
_cell.angle_gamma   90.00
#
_symmetry.space_group_name_H-M   'P 1'
#
loop_
_entity.id
_entity.type
_entity.pdbx_description
1 polymer ?
#
loop_
_entity_poly.entity_id
_entity_poly.type
_entity_poly.pdbx_seq_one_letter_code
_entity_poly.pdbx_strand_id
1 'polypeptide(L)'
;MRDRNLTGPWAGFSFKGGRLVTPEGRELEPQDLAWLSLLAAQAQEWRRMMEIARGGQKRPFGRAGIVDLAEVAHRRAKRSSTVMAGPDADPVAGVLPVPGPRSRQRV
;
A
#
# COMPACT_ATOMS: atom_id res chain seq x y z
N MET A 1 -3.08 12.89 -27.82
CA MET A 1 -3.75 13.78 -26.85
C MET A 1 -3.56 15.21 -27.32
N ARG A 2 -4.58 16.07 -27.25
CA ARG A 2 -4.47 17.49 -27.61
C ARG A 2 -3.89 18.27 -26.44
N ASP A 3 -3.13 19.32 -26.74
CA ASP A 3 -2.57 20.20 -25.72
C ASP A 3 -3.70 20.89 -24.95
N ARG A 4 -3.65 20.84 -23.62
CA ARG A 4 -4.73 21.35 -22.75
C ARG A 4 -4.20 21.76 -21.38
N ASN A 5 -4.54 22.97 -20.96
CA ASN A 5 -4.32 23.43 -19.58
C ASN A 5 -5.35 22.83 -18.63
N LEU A 6 -4.88 22.37 -17.47
CA LEU A 6 -5.72 21.88 -16.39
C LEU A 6 -6.14 23.03 -15.47
N THR A 7 -7.31 22.90 -14.85
CA THR A 7 -7.93 23.95 -14.01
C THR A 7 -8.26 23.40 -12.62
N GLY A 8 -8.62 24.30 -11.68
CA GLY A 8 -8.97 23.92 -10.30
C GLY A 8 -7.73 23.49 -9.50
N PRO A 9 -7.80 22.40 -8.70
CA PRO A 9 -6.63 21.88 -7.96
C PRO A 9 -5.42 21.52 -8.84
N TRP A 10 -5.63 21.40 -10.15
CA TRP A 10 -4.60 21.12 -11.16
C TRP A 10 -4.12 22.38 -11.89
N ALA A 11 -4.43 23.57 -11.39
CA ALA A 11 -3.98 24.83 -11.99
C ALA A 11 -2.44 24.85 -12.12
N GLY A 12 -1.97 25.27 -13.31
CA GLY A 12 -0.55 25.29 -13.66
C GLY A 12 -0.02 23.99 -14.28
N PHE A 13 -0.76 22.89 -14.17
CA PHE A 13 -0.45 21.68 -14.93
C PHE A 13 -1.05 21.76 -16.33
N SER A 14 -0.38 21.19 -17.33
CA SER A 14 -0.89 21.13 -18.69
C SER A 14 -0.47 19.84 -19.39
N PHE A 15 -1.25 19.37 -20.35
CA PHE A 15 -0.80 18.33 -21.27
C PHE A 15 -0.22 18.98 -22.51
N LYS A 16 0.99 18.55 -22.92
CA LYS A 16 1.64 18.97 -24.16
C LYS A 16 2.23 17.76 -24.86
N GLY A 17 1.81 17.47 -26.08
CA GLY A 17 2.35 16.34 -26.87
C GLY A 17 2.21 14.97 -26.19
N GLY A 18 1.21 14.79 -25.32
CA GLY A 18 1.01 13.55 -24.54
C GLY A 18 1.84 13.46 -23.25
N ARG A 19 2.60 14.49 -22.90
CA ARG A 19 3.32 14.63 -21.63
C ARG A 19 2.56 15.53 -20.67
N LEU A 20 2.70 15.32 -19.36
CA LEU A 20 2.16 16.21 -18.35
C LEU A 20 3.23 17.21 -17.94
N VAL A 21 3.01 18.48 -18.21
CA VAL A 21 3.87 19.59 -17.79
C VAL A 21 3.39 20.10 -16.44
N THR A 22 4.30 20.19 -15.47
CA THR A 22 4.03 20.72 -14.14
C THR A 22 4.09 22.27 -14.14
N PRO A 23 3.54 22.94 -13.11
CA PRO A 23 3.62 24.40 -12.97
C PRO A 23 5.06 24.92 -12.94
N GLU A 24 6.01 24.12 -12.47
CA GLU A 24 7.44 24.45 -12.46
C GLU A 24 8.11 24.25 -13.84
N GLY A 25 7.35 23.88 -14.87
CA GLY A 25 7.83 23.67 -16.23
C GLY A 25 8.50 22.31 -16.45
N ARG A 26 8.36 21.35 -15.53
CA ARG A 26 8.91 19.99 -15.73
C ARG A 26 7.97 19.16 -16.58
N GLU A 27 8.51 18.46 -17.55
CA GLU A 27 7.73 17.49 -18.34
C GLU A 27 7.83 16.11 -17.69
N LEU A 28 6.68 15.52 -17.39
CA LEU A 28 6.55 14.12 -16.97
C LEU A 28 6.16 13.28 -18.18
N GLU A 29 6.96 12.24 -18.44
CA GLU A 29 6.70 11.33 -19.53
C GLU A 29 5.56 10.36 -19.17
N PRO A 30 4.88 9.77 -20.17
CA PRO A 30 3.87 8.76 -19.92
C PRO A 30 4.35 7.59 -19.03
N GLN A 31 5.64 7.23 -19.13
CA GLN A 31 6.26 6.19 -18.31
C GLN A 31 6.34 6.60 -16.83
N ASP A 32 6.68 7.85 -16.54
CA ASP A 32 6.71 8.38 -15.17
C ASP A 32 5.32 8.35 -14.56
N LEU A 33 4.31 8.75 -15.33
CA LEU A 33 2.92 8.71 -14.91
C LEU A 33 2.44 7.28 -14.66
N ALA A 34 2.87 6.31 -15.47
CA ALA A 34 2.56 4.90 -15.25
C ALA A 34 3.11 4.44 -13.90
N TRP A 35 4.36 4.78 -13.58
CA TRP A 35 4.96 4.44 -12.29
C TRP A 35 4.25 5.13 -11.11
N LEU A 36 3.95 6.43 -11.22
CA LEU A 36 3.21 7.16 -10.20
C LEU A 36 1.80 6.59 -9.99
N SER A 37 1.13 6.19 -11.06
CA SER A 37 -0.20 5.57 -10.99
C SER A 37 -0.18 4.23 -10.27
N LEU A 38 0.88 3.43 -10.46
CA LEU A 38 1.07 2.17 -9.75
C LEU A 38 1.26 2.39 -8.24
N LEU A 39 2.11 3.36 -7.85
CA LEU A 39 2.29 3.72 -6.45
C LEU A 39 0.99 4.23 -5.80
N ALA A 40 0.25 5.07 -6.52
CA ALA A 40 -1.05 5.55 -6.07
C ALA A 40 -2.06 4.41 -5.89
N ALA A 41 -2.13 3.48 -6.84
CA ALA A 41 -2.99 2.30 -6.75
C ALA A 41 -2.61 1.41 -5.56
N GLN A 42 -1.31 1.21 -5.32
CA GLN A 42 -0.81 0.44 -4.18
C GLN A 42 -1.21 1.09 -2.84
N ALA A 43 -1.10 2.42 -2.73
CA ALA A 43 -1.52 3.16 -1.54
C ALA A 43 -3.04 3.11 -1.34
N GLN A 44 -3.82 3.19 -2.41
CA GLN A 44 -5.28 3.05 -2.36
C GLN A 44 -5.71 1.67 -1.89
N GLU A 45 -5.06 0.60 -2.37
CA GLU A 45 -5.36 -0.76 -1.92
C GLU A 45 -5.02 -0.95 -0.44
N TRP A 46 -3.90 -0.38 0.02
CA TRP A 46 -3.58 -0.34 1.45
C TRP A 46 -4.67 0.36 2.27
N ARG A 47 -5.14 1.52 1.82
CA ARG A 47 -6.25 2.23 2.47
C ARG A 47 -7.51 1.38 2.50
N ARG A 48 -7.86 0.72 1.39
CA ARG A 48 -9.01 -0.20 1.31
C ARG A 48 -8.88 -1.33 2.32
N MET A 49 -7.72 -1.98 2.41
CA MET A 49 -7.47 -3.03 3.40
C MET A 49 -7.62 -2.52 4.85
N MET A 50 -7.12 -1.32 5.14
CA MET A 50 -7.27 -0.71 6.47
C MET A 50 -8.73 -0.35 6.79
N GLU A 51 -9.50 0.15 5.83
CA GLU A 51 -10.93 0.43 6.01
C GLU A 51 -11.75 -0.85 6.24
N ILE A 52 -11.43 -1.95 5.54
CA ILE A 52 -12.02 -3.27 5.79
C ILE A 52 -11.67 -3.74 7.21
N ALA A 53 -10.41 -3.61 7.63
CA ALA A 53 -9.96 -4.01 8.96
C ALA A 53 -10.60 -3.18 10.09
N ARG A 54 -10.88 -1.89 9.83
CA ARG A 54 -11.61 -0.99 10.76
C ARG A 54 -13.12 -1.30 10.84
N GLY A 55 -13.62 -2.28 10.07
CA GLY A 55 -15.03 -2.66 10.05
C GLY A 55 -15.93 -1.69 9.28
N GLY A 56 -15.36 -0.76 8.49
CA GLY A 56 -16.08 0.35 7.87
C GLY A 56 -16.81 0.03 6.57
N GLN A 57 -16.55 -1.09 5.90
CA GLN A 57 -17.17 -1.40 4.61
C GLN A 57 -17.55 -2.88 4.42
N LYS A 58 -18.80 -3.12 3.99
CA LYS A 58 -19.22 -4.39 3.37
C LYS A 58 -18.51 -4.52 2.01
N ARG A 59 -17.81 -5.64 1.83
CA ARG A 59 -16.99 -5.94 0.64
C ARG A 59 -17.77 -5.69 -0.66
N PRO A 60 -17.24 -4.90 -1.62
CA PRO A 60 -17.97 -4.51 -2.82
C PRO A 60 -18.27 -5.67 -3.78
N PHE A 61 -17.56 -6.81 -3.68
CA PHE A 61 -17.68 -7.96 -4.59
C PHE A 61 -18.37 -9.18 -3.96
N GLY A 62 -19.21 -8.98 -2.95
CA GLY A 62 -19.93 -10.07 -2.26
C GLY A 62 -20.97 -10.83 -3.10
N ARG A 63 -21.13 -10.53 -4.40
CA ARG A 63 -22.01 -11.27 -5.32
C ARG A 63 -21.24 -11.74 -6.55
N ALA A 64 -21.23 -13.07 -6.71
CA ALA A 64 -20.82 -13.86 -7.87
C ALA A 64 -19.32 -13.83 -8.25
N GLY A 65 -18.56 -14.81 -7.77
CA GLY A 65 -17.39 -15.39 -8.46
C GLY A 65 -16.11 -14.55 -8.55
N ILE A 66 -16.11 -13.26 -8.22
CA ILE A 66 -14.91 -12.44 -8.23
C ILE A 66 -14.14 -12.65 -6.93
N VAL A 67 -13.00 -13.31 -7.04
CA VAL A 67 -12.10 -13.53 -5.91
C VAL A 67 -11.36 -12.24 -5.59
N ASP A 68 -11.63 -11.69 -4.41
CA ASP A 68 -10.88 -10.55 -3.87
C ASP A 68 -9.46 -11.00 -3.49
N LEU A 69 -8.44 -10.46 -4.18
CA LEU A 69 -7.03 -10.78 -3.93
C LEU A 69 -6.61 -10.45 -2.49
N ALA A 70 -7.19 -9.41 -1.88
CA ALA A 70 -6.93 -9.08 -0.49
C ALA A 70 -7.43 -10.19 0.45
N GLU A 71 -8.57 -10.81 0.13
CA GLU A 71 -9.09 -11.95 0.89
C GLU A 71 -8.23 -13.21 0.70
N VAL A 72 -7.74 -13.47 -0.51
CA VAL A 72 -6.82 -14.60 -0.76
C VAL A 72 -5.52 -14.42 0.03
N ALA A 73 -4.95 -13.22 0.00
CA ALA A 73 -3.73 -12.90 0.75
C ALA A 73 -3.96 -13.05 2.26
N HIS A 74 -5.09 -12.54 2.77
CA HIS A 74 -5.45 -12.66 4.19
C HIS A 74 -5.65 -14.13 4.62
N ARG A 75 -6.37 -14.94 3.81
CA ARG A 75 -6.56 -16.38 4.09
C ARG A 75 -5.24 -17.15 4.06
N ARG A 76 -4.29 -16.76 3.19
CA ARG A 76 -2.95 -17.35 3.15
C ARG A 76 -2.17 -17.00 4.41
N ALA A 77 -2.14 -15.73 4.80
CA ALA A 77 -1.48 -15.29 6.03
C ALA A 77 -2.01 -16.02 7.28
N LYS A 78 -3.34 -16.19 7.37
CA LYS A 78 -3.98 -16.91 8.49
C LYS A 78 -3.61 -18.41 8.51
N ARG A 79 -3.58 -19.08 7.35
CA ARG A 79 -3.13 -20.47 7.26
C ARG A 79 -1.65 -20.61 7.61
N SER A 80 -0.81 -19.68 7.17
CA SER A 80 0.61 -19.66 7.54
C SER A 80 0.82 -19.44 9.04
N SER A 81 0.01 -18.61 9.71
CA SER A 81 0.09 -18.47 11.17
C SER A 81 -0.37 -19.73 11.91
N THR A 82 -1.42 -20.41 11.42
CA THR A 82 -1.89 -21.68 12.00
C THR A 82 -0.86 -22.81 11.85
N VAL A 83 -0.11 -22.86 10.75
CA VAL A 83 0.96 -23.86 10.56
C VAL A 83 2.13 -23.63 11.54
N MET A 84 2.40 -22.37 11.91
CA MET A 84 3.41 -22.04 12.93
C MET A 84 2.92 -22.29 14.37
N ALA A 85 1.62 -22.45 14.56
CA ALA A 85 0.97 -22.68 15.86
C ALA A 85 0.26 -24.04 15.87
N GLY A 86 0.99 -25.09 15.46
CA GLY A 86 0.50 -26.46 15.56
C GLY A 86 0.19 -26.85 17.02
N PRO A 87 -0.68 -27.84 17.25
CA PRO A 87 -1.11 -28.26 18.59
C PRO A 87 0.02 -28.80 19.49
N ASP A 88 1.18 -29.14 18.91
CA ASP A 88 2.40 -29.55 19.62
C ASP A 88 3.44 -28.43 19.78
N ALA A 89 3.06 -27.17 19.53
CA ALA A 89 3.94 -26.05 19.84
C ALA A 89 3.92 -25.80 21.35
N ASP A 90 4.91 -26.37 22.05
CA ASP A 90 5.23 -25.99 23.44
C ASP A 90 5.28 -24.45 23.54
N PRO A 91 4.63 -23.84 24.55
CA PRO A 91 4.73 -22.40 24.73
C PRO A 91 6.20 -22.08 24.97
N VAL A 92 6.82 -21.36 24.03
CA VAL A 92 8.15 -20.76 24.25
C VAL A 92 8.01 -19.91 25.50
N ALA A 93 8.58 -20.41 26.61
CA ALA A 93 8.73 -19.65 27.83
C ALA A 93 9.48 -18.38 27.42
N GLY A 94 8.85 -17.23 27.60
CA GLY A 94 9.42 -15.93 27.24
C GLY A 94 10.76 -15.76 27.95
N VAL A 95 11.85 -16.01 27.23
CA VAL A 95 13.19 -15.61 27.65
C VAL A 95 13.14 -14.08 27.71
N LEU A 96 13.16 -13.54 28.93
CA LEU A 96 13.34 -12.12 29.16
C LEU A 96 14.55 -11.65 28.34
N PRO A 97 14.42 -10.60 27.51
CA PRO A 97 15.57 -10.09 26.77
C PRO A 97 16.64 -9.68 27.77
N VAL A 98 17.81 -10.33 27.69
CA VAL A 98 18.99 -9.96 28.46
C VAL A 98 19.29 -8.48 28.17
N PRO A 99 19.42 -7.63 29.21
CA PRO A 99 19.74 -6.22 29.00
C PRO A 99 21.03 -6.08 28.20
N GLY A 100 20.94 -5.46 27.02
CA GLY A 100 22.09 -5.21 26.16
C GLY A 100 23.12 -4.28 26.84
N PRO A 101 24.40 -4.36 26.43
CA PRO A 101 25.46 -3.58 27.06
C PRO A 101 25.23 -2.07 26.89
N ARG A 102 25.38 -1.34 28.01
CA ARG A 102 25.21 0.13 28.11
C ARG A 102 26.14 0.87 27.14
N SER A 103 25.59 1.87 26.43
CA SER A 103 26.36 2.75 25.54
C SER A 103 27.39 3.56 26.31
N ARG A 104 28.64 3.57 25.84
CA ARG A 104 29.70 4.44 26.39
C ARG A 104 29.34 5.91 26.20
N GLN A 105 29.33 6.65 27.30
CA GLN A 105 29.27 8.11 27.32
C GLN A 105 30.53 8.66 26.65
N ARG A 106 30.37 9.56 25.67
CA ARG A 106 31.47 10.38 25.17
C ARG A 106 31.70 11.53 26.14
N VAL A 107 32.96 11.68 26.56
CA VAL A 107 33.50 12.88 27.23
C VAL A 107 33.82 13.92 26.17
#